data_AF-A0A7V9ZUR3-F1
#
_entry.id   AF-A0A7V9ZUR3-F1
#
_cell.length_a   1.000
_cell.length_b   1.000
_cell.length_c   1.000
_cell.angle_alpha   90.00
_cell.angle_beta   90.00
_cell.angle_gamma   90.00
#
_symmetry.space_group_name_H-M   'P 1'
#
loop_
_entity.id
_entity.type
_entity.pdbx_description
1 polymer ?
#
loop_
_entity_poly.entity_id
_entity_poly.type
_entity_poly.pdbx_seq_one_letter_code
_entity_poly.pdbx_strand_id
1 'polypeptide(L)'
;DGAGVLGVLGTPRFMAPEVVRGDAFPSTQTDLFSLSVLIFYMLMVAHPLEGEKEAAIKALDLPAMTKIYGKEPIFIFDPNDDSNRPVPGIHDNALAFWRIYPQFLRDIFIRAFTFGISDPNNGRVRESEWRVEMIRLRDAIFYCPNCSLENFYDSNALKASGGNPGLCWACAAALRLPPRIRIGKSVVMLNYNTELYPHHIDDRKMYDFSAPAAAVSKHPTNPNIWGLKNVSDDKWVVTTAEGSIKDVEPERSVSLALGAKIQFGEAIGEIKL
;
A
#
# COMPACT_ATOMS: atom_id res chain seq x y z
N ASP A 1 27.50 43.34 5.90
CA ASP A 1 27.78 42.36 4.84
C ASP A 1 27.80 40.96 5.44
N GLY A 2 26.72 40.22 5.23
CA GLY A 2 26.51 38.91 5.84
C GLY A 2 25.54 38.12 4.99
N ALA A 3 25.94 37.83 3.75
CA ALA A 3 25.27 36.87 2.90
C ALA A 3 25.46 35.48 3.52
N GLY A 4 24.63 35.16 4.53
CA GLY A 4 24.41 33.79 4.94
C GLY A 4 23.85 33.06 3.74
N VAL A 5 24.56 32.03 3.28
CA VAL A 5 24.12 31.12 2.23
C VAL A 5 22.70 30.70 2.59
N LEU A 6 21.71 31.19 1.82
CA LEU A 6 20.33 30.72 1.87
C LEU A 6 20.39 29.24 1.44
N GLY A 7 20.64 28.37 2.41
CA GLY A 7 20.51 26.94 2.23
C GLY A 7 19.14 26.68 1.66
N VAL A 8 19.05 25.82 0.65
CA VAL A 8 17.78 25.41 0.06
C VAL A 8 16.88 24.90 1.19
N LEU A 9 15.90 25.71 1.61
CA LEU A 9 15.00 25.38 2.73
C LEU A 9 14.12 24.16 2.42
N GLY A 10 13.93 23.89 1.13
CA GLY A 10 13.22 22.73 0.59
C GLY A 10 12.54 23.06 -0.74
N THR A 11 11.97 22.05 -1.37
CA THR A 11 11.15 22.24 -2.57
C THR A 11 9.77 22.78 -2.17
N PRO A 12 9.32 23.92 -2.73
CA PRO A 12 7.98 24.46 -2.47
C PRO A 12 6.90 23.38 -2.62
N ARG A 13 5.86 23.45 -1.78
CA ARG A 13 4.75 22.47 -1.61
C ARG A 13 5.11 21.17 -0.87
N PHE A 14 6.37 20.73 -0.87
CA PHE A 14 6.77 19.50 -0.14
C PHE A 14 7.24 19.77 1.29
N MET A 15 7.60 21.02 1.59
CA MET A 15 8.10 21.41 2.91
C MET A 15 7.09 21.14 4.03
N ALA A 16 7.61 20.71 5.18
CA ALA A 16 6.84 20.55 6.39
C ALA A 16 6.25 21.90 6.88
N PRO A 17 5.07 21.91 7.52
CA PRO A 17 4.42 23.14 7.91
C PRO A 17 5.26 24.06 8.80
N GLU A 18 6.02 23.49 9.73
CA GLU A 18 6.95 24.21 10.61
C GLU A 18 8.12 24.87 9.86
N VAL A 19 8.55 24.31 8.73
CA VAL A 19 9.57 24.93 7.86
C VAL A 19 8.95 26.06 7.05
N VAL A 20 7.73 25.87 6.54
CA VAL A 20 6.98 26.92 5.82
C VAL A 20 6.70 28.13 6.70
N ARG A 21 6.41 27.91 7.99
CA ARG A 21 6.22 28.99 8.97
C ARG A 21 7.52 29.67 9.42
N GLY A 22 8.67 29.04 9.19
CA GLY A 22 9.96 29.50 9.68
C GLY A 22 10.23 29.17 11.16
N ASP A 23 9.46 28.25 11.74
CA ASP A 23 9.59 27.82 13.14
C ASP A 23 10.74 26.82 13.33
N ALA A 24 11.13 26.11 12.26
CA ALA A 24 12.16 25.08 12.30
C ALA A 24 12.98 25.05 11.01
N PHE A 25 14.22 24.54 11.13
CA PHE A 25 15.07 24.19 9.99
C PHE A 25 14.81 22.75 9.53
N PRO A 26 15.22 22.39 8.30
CA PRO A 26 15.16 21.02 7.83
C PRO A 26 15.81 20.02 8.80
N SER A 27 15.15 18.89 8.99
CA SER A 27 15.54 17.81 9.89
C SER A 27 14.93 16.48 9.43
N THR A 28 15.29 15.38 10.08
CA THR A 28 14.67 14.08 9.83
C THR A 28 13.13 14.14 9.91
N GLN A 29 12.56 14.89 10.85
CA GLN A 29 11.10 14.98 10.99
C GLN A 29 10.44 15.71 9.82
N THR A 30 11.11 16.71 9.24
CA THR A 30 10.59 17.44 8.07
C THR A 30 10.75 16.62 6.79
N ASP A 31 11.81 15.80 6.71
CA ASP A 31 12.03 14.86 5.61
C ASP A 31 10.96 13.77 5.60
N LEU A 32 10.56 13.23 6.76
CA LEU A 32 9.48 12.25 6.88
C LEU A 32 8.12 12.80 6.40
N PHE A 33 7.84 14.08 6.67
CA PHE A 33 6.67 14.74 6.11
C PHE A 33 6.76 14.84 4.59
N SER A 34 7.91 15.32 4.08
CA SER A 34 8.15 15.50 2.65
C SER A 34 8.03 14.18 1.90
N LEU A 35 8.53 13.07 2.49
CA LEU A 35 8.35 11.72 1.98
C LEU A 35 6.87 11.33 1.91
N SER A 36 6.10 11.62 2.95
CA SER A 36 4.66 11.34 2.97
C SER A 36 3.92 12.11 1.88
N VAL A 37 4.26 13.39 1.66
CA VAL A 37 3.74 14.20 0.54
C VAL A 37 4.10 13.57 -0.80
N LEU A 38 5.35 13.16 -0.98
CA LEU A 38 5.83 12.53 -2.22
C LEU A 38 5.09 11.22 -2.52
N ILE A 39 4.94 10.34 -1.54
CA ILE A 39 4.20 9.07 -1.69
C ILE A 39 2.73 9.36 -2.03
N PHE A 40 2.09 10.32 -1.36
CA PHE A 40 0.71 10.72 -1.68
C PHE A 40 0.62 11.24 -3.12
N TYR A 41 1.56 12.08 -3.54
CA TYR A 41 1.59 12.64 -4.88
C TYR A 41 1.73 11.56 -5.96
N MET A 42 2.57 10.54 -5.74
CA MET A 42 2.74 9.43 -6.67
C MET A 42 1.50 8.53 -6.79
N LEU A 43 0.81 8.28 -5.68
CA LEU A 43 -0.35 7.37 -5.66
C LEU A 43 -1.67 8.06 -6.04
N MET A 44 -1.84 9.32 -5.65
CA MET A 44 -3.10 10.04 -5.81
C MET A 44 -3.08 11.03 -6.97
N VAL A 45 -1.90 11.33 -7.55
CA VAL A 45 -1.71 12.34 -8.60
C VAL A 45 -2.37 13.67 -8.21
N ALA A 46 -2.19 14.03 -6.94
CA ALA A 46 -2.76 15.18 -6.26
C ALA A 46 -1.91 15.53 -5.04
N HIS A 47 -2.01 16.76 -4.54
CA HIS A 47 -1.31 17.18 -3.34
C HIS A 47 -2.21 16.98 -2.10
N PRO A 48 -1.69 16.45 -0.96
CA PRO A 48 -2.52 16.11 0.21
C PRO A 48 -3.16 17.34 0.89
N LEU A 49 -2.69 18.55 0.60
CA LEU A 49 -3.18 19.80 1.20
C LEU A 49 -3.88 20.72 0.18
N GLU A 50 -3.95 20.36 -1.11
CA GLU A 50 -4.61 21.17 -2.14
C GLU A 50 -6.03 20.63 -2.37
N GLY A 51 -7.02 21.30 -1.78
CA GLY A 51 -8.44 21.00 -1.92
C GLY A 51 -9.26 22.28 -2.10
N GLU A 52 -10.47 22.33 -1.54
CA GLU A 52 -11.37 23.49 -1.68
C GLU A 52 -10.71 24.82 -1.25
N LYS A 53 -9.87 24.82 -0.22
CA LYS A 53 -9.17 26.04 0.21
C LYS A 53 -8.17 26.53 -0.82
N GLU A 54 -7.55 25.63 -1.57
CA GLU A 54 -6.66 25.98 -2.69
C GLU A 54 -7.48 26.49 -3.88
N ALA A 55 -8.55 25.79 -4.26
CA ALA A 55 -9.40 26.19 -5.38
C ALA A 55 -10.06 27.57 -5.20
N ALA A 56 -10.27 28.01 -3.95
CA ALA A 56 -10.78 29.33 -3.63
C ALA A 56 -9.75 30.48 -3.84
N ILE A 57 -8.47 30.16 -4.07
CA ILE A 57 -7.39 31.14 -4.22
C ILE A 57 -7.20 31.49 -5.70
N LYS A 58 -7.27 32.80 -6.00
CA LYS A 58 -7.12 33.30 -7.37
C LYS A 58 -5.69 33.22 -7.91
N ALA A 59 -4.70 33.38 -7.02
CA ALA A 59 -3.29 33.30 -7.34
C ALA A 59 -2.55 32.68 -6.16
N LEU A 60 -1.91 31.53 -6.37
CA LEU A 60 -1.17 30.82 -5.34
C LEU A 60 0.21 31.47 -5.12
N ASP A 61 0.19 32.70 -4.63
CA ASP A 61 1.37 33.49 -4.27
C ASP A 61 1.98 33.04 -2.92
N LEU A 62 3.07 33.68 -2.51
CA LEU A 62 3.77 33.30 -1.28
C LEU A 62 2.85 33.38 -0.03
N PRO A 63 2.06 34.45 0.21
CA PRO A 63 1.07 34.47 1.28
C PRO A 63 0.07 33.31 1.25
N ALA A 64 -0.46 32.97 0.07
CA ALA A 64 -1.37 31.84 -0.10
C ALA A 64 -0.69 30.50 0.19
N MET A 65 0.53 30.30 -0.30
CA MET A 65 1.33 29.10 -0.01
C MET A 65 1.65 28.99 1.48
N THR A 66 2.06 30.08 2.14
CA THR A 66 2.30 30.09 3.60
C THR A 66 1.03 29.77 4.38
N LYS A 67 -0.14 30.19 3.89
CA LYS A 67 -1.42 29.84 4.50
C LYS A 67 -1.69 28.34 4.39
N ILE A 68 -1.72 27.78 3.18
CA ILE A 68 -2.10 26.37 2.95
C ILE A 68 -1.07 25.40 3.51
N TYR A 69 0.22 25.64 3.27
CA TYR A 69 1.25 24.67 3.64
C TYR A 69 1.78 24.86 5.06
N GLY A 70 1.63 26.05 5.64
CA GLY A 70 2.23 26.40 6.93
C GLY A 70 1.21 26.66 8.04
N LYS A 71 0.35 27.67 7.86
CA LYS A 71 -0.51 28.18 8.95
C LYS A 71 -1.80 27.39 9.14
N GLU A 72 -2.42 26.96 8.06
CA GLU A 72 -3.69 26.21 8.04
C GLU A 72 -3.60 24.94 7.18
N PRO A 73 -2.60 24.05 7.41
CA PRO A 73 -2.46 22.83 6.63
C PRO A 73 -3.53 21.81 7.04
N ILE A 74 -4.51 21.59 6.16
CA ILE A 74 -5.62 20.67 6.38
C ILE A 74 -5.57 19.58 5.32
N PHE A 75 -5.55 18.32 5.75
CA PHE A 75 -5.55 17.19 4.84
C PHE A 75 -6.87 17.11 4.07
N ILE A 76 -6.79 16.94 2.75
CA ILE A 76 -8.00 16.90 1.90
C ILE A 76 -8.94 15.74 2.27
N PHE A 77 -8.43 14.67 2.87
CA PHE A 77 -9.23 13.57 3.42
C PHE A 77 -9.20 13.46 4.95
N ASP A 78 -8.98 14.58 5.67
CA ASP A 78 -9.07 14.62 7.14
C ASP A 78 -10.45 14.11 7.60
N PRO A 79 -10.57 13.05 8.42
CA PRO A 79 -11.86 12.51 8.81
C PRO A 79 -12.69 13.45 9.71
N ASN A 80 -12.07 14.44 10.35
CA ASN A 80 -12.68 15.33 11.34
C ASN A 80 -12.80 16.79 10.87
N ASP A 81 -12.19 17.15 9.74
CA ASP A 81 -12.28 18.48 9.11
C ASP A 81 -12.55 18.33 7.61
N ASP A 82 -13.73 18.76 7.15
CA ASP A 82 -14.11 18.74 5.75
C ASP A 82 -13.95 20.09 5.03
N SER A 83 -13.38 21.10 5.68
CA SER A 83 -13.23 22.45 5.13
C SER A 83 -12.21 22.57 3.99
N ASN A 84 -11.47 21.50 3.68
CA ASN A 84 -10.52 21.43 2.56
C ASN A 84 -10.72 20.20 1.67
N ARG A 85 -11.96 19.68 1.55
CA ARG A 85 -12.23 18.50 0.72
C ARG A 85 -11.83 18.72 -0.75
N PRO A 86 -11.49 17.66 -1.51
CA PRO A 86 -11.29 17.77 -2.93
C PRO A 86 -12.61 18.19 -3.63
N VAL A 87 -12.51 19.14 -4.53
CA VAL A 87 -13.65 19.67 -5.32
C VAL A 87 -13.81 18.87 -6.62
N PRO A 88 -14.99 18.26 -6.89
CA PRO A 88 -15.27 17.60 -8.17
C PRO A 88 -15.08 18.53 -9.38
N GLY A 89 -14.48 18.03 -10.45
CA GLY A 89 -14.11 18.80 -11.65
C GLY A 89 -12.80 19.58 -11.53
N ILE A 90 -12.20 19.66 -10.34
CA ILE A 90 -10.88 20.29 -10.10
C ILE A 90 -9.89 19.23 -9.61
N HIS A 91 -10.30 18.42 -8.63
CA HIS A 91 -9.45 17.46 -7.92
C HIS A 91 -9.86 16.01 -8.20
N ASP A 92 -10.28 15.71 -9.43
CA ASP A 92 -10.86 14.41 -9.80
C ASP A 92 -9.90 13.23 -9.56
N ASN A 93 -8.59 13.44 -9.75
CA ASN A 93 -7.58 12.42 -9.44
C ASN A 93 -7.63 12.00 -7.97
N ALA A 94 -7.61 12.96 -7.04
CA ALA A 94 -7.69 12.66 -5.61
C ALA A 94 -8.94 11.85 -5.29
N LEU A 95 -10.11 12.26 -5.83
CA LEU A 95 -11.38 11.60 -5.61
C LEU A 95 -11.42 10.17 -6.19
N ALA A 96 -10.86 9.97 -7.38
CA ALA A 96 -10.82 8.69 -8.06
C ALA A 96 -9.86 7.72 -7.35
N PHE A 97 -8.60 8.12 -7.16
CA PHE A 97 -7.56 7.24 -6.62
C PHE A 97 -7.75 6.92 -5.14
N TRP A 98 -8.26 7.86 -4.33
CA TRP A 98 -8.52 7.59 -2.91
C TRP A 98 -9.45 6.38 -2.70
N ARG A 99 -10.41 6.17 -3.59
CA ARG A 99 -11.39 5.07 -3.49
C ARG A 99 -10.83 3.71 -3.95
N ILE A 100 -9.75 3.71 -4.73
CA ILE A 100 -9.11 2.49 -5.24
C ILE A 100 -8.31 1.80 -4.13
N TYR A 101 -7.68 2.59 -3.26
CA TYR A 101 -6.75 2.05 -2.27
C TYR A 101 -7.43 1.48 -1.02
N PRO A 102 -6.89 0.38 -0.46
CA PRO A 102 -7.45 -0.27 0.72
C PRO A 102 -7.36 0.62 1.96
N GLN A 103 -8.23 0.37 2.94
CA GLN A 103 -8.36 1.20 4.13
C GLN A 103 -7.03 1.37 4.89
N PHE A 104 -6.21 0.33 5.00
CA PHE A 104 -4.93 0.43 5.71
C PHE A 104 -3.98 1.46 5.10
N LEU A 105 -3.99 1.62 3.78
CA LEU A 105 -3.14 2.61 3.10
C LEU A 105 -3.72 4.02 3.30
N ARG A 106 -5.05 4.14 3.32
CA ARG A 106 -5.72 5.39 3.65
C ARG A 106 -5.46 5.81 5.09
N ASP A 107 -5.45 4.87 6.03
CA ASP A 107 -5.21 5.11 7.46
C ASP A 107 -3.81 5.69 7.72
N ILE A 108 -2.78 5.18 7.04
CA ILE A 108 -1.42 5.71 7.20
C ILE A 108 -1.27 7.13 6.63
N PHE A 109 -1.96 7.46 5.53
CA PHE A 109 -2.03 8.84 5.03
C PHE A 109 -2.81 9.77 5.96
N ILE A 110 -3.96 9.32 6.46
CA ILE A 110 -4.72 10.06 7.47
C ILE A 110 -3.81 10.39 8.64
N ARG A 111 -3.09 9.41 9.20
CA ARG A 111 -2.16 9.66 10.29
C ARG A 111 -1.04 10.64 9.90
N ALA A 112 -0.42 10.47 8.73
CA ALA A 112 0.66 11.33 8.24
C ALA A 112 0.23 12.81 8.13
N PHE A 113 -1.00 13.06 7.70
CA PHE A 113 -1.50 14.41 7.43
C PHE A 113 -2.51 14.94 8.45
N THR A 114 -2.72 14.22 9.56
CA THR A 114 -3.46 14.73 10.74
C THR A 114 -2.49 14.85 11.91
N PHE A 115 -2.33 13.77 12.68
CA PHE A 115 -1.38 13.71 13.80
C PHE A 115 0.04 14.08 13.38
N GLY A 116 0.48 13.65 12.19
CA GLY A 116 1.79 14.01 11.67
C GLY A 116 1.97 15.50 11.43
N ILE A 117 0.91 16.25 11.13
CA ILE A 117 0.94 17.71 11.00
C ILE A 117 0.91 18.39 12.37
N SER A 118 0.05 17.91 13.28
CA SER A 118 -0.17 18.55 14.59
C SER A 118 0.94 18.26 15.62
N ASP A 119 1.57 17.09 15.55
CA ASP A 119 2.68 16.68 16.41
C ASP A 119 3.86 16.18 15.57
N PRO A 120 4.75 17.09 15.11
CA PRO A 120 5.90 16.72 14.30
C PRO A 120 6.89 15.79 14.99
N ASN A 121 6.90 15.67 16.32
CA ASN A 121 7.87 14.86 17.03
C ASN A 121 7.43 13.39 17.15
N ASN A 122 6.13 13.15 17.32
CA ASN A 122 5.60 11.79 17.54
C ASN A 122 4.65 11.31 16.44
N GLY A 123 4.08 12.21 15.64
CA GLY A 123 3.05 11.88 14.65
C GLY A 123 3.56 11.54 13.25
N ARG A 124 4.83 11.83 12.94
CA ARG A 124 5.41 11.59 11.60
C ARG A 124 5.48 10.09 11.31
N VAL A 125 5.07 9.70 10.11
CA VAL A 125 5.17 8.31 9.63
C VAL A 125 6.59 8.06 9.16
N ARG A 126 7.22 7.00 9.69
CA ARG A 126 8.60 6.62 9.37
C ARG A 126 8.69 5.89 8.03
N GLU A 127 9.88 5.89 7.44
CA GLU A 127 10.16 5.15 6.20
C GLU A 127 9.89 3.66 6.35
N SER A 128 10.22 3.08 7.51
CA SER A 128 9.96 1.66 7.78
C SER A 128 8.47 1.33 7.78
N GLU A 129 7.61 2.22 8.27
CA GLU A 129 6.16 2.04 8.25
C GLU A 129 5.63 2.13 6.82
N TRP A 130 6.12 3.08 6.02
CA TRP A 130 5.81 3.14 4.59
C TRP A 130 6.20 1.87 3.85
N ARG A 131 7.40 1.33 4.11
CA ARG A 131 7.83 0.06 3.49
C ARG A 131 6.89 -1.08 3.84
N VAL A 132 6.48 -1.20 5.11
CA VAL A 132 5.54 -2.25 5.54
C VAL A 132 4.21 -2.13 4.79
N GLU A 133 3.63 -0.93 4.70
CA GLU A 133 2.34 -0.75 4.01
C GLU A 133 2.47 -0.90 2.48
N MET A 134 3.59 -0.54 1.87
CA MET A 134 3.81 -0.75 0.42
C MET A 134 3.97 -2.23 0.07
N ILE A 135 4.63 -3.02 0.93
CA ILE A 135 4.69 -4.48 0.78
C ILE A 135 3.29 -5.06 0.89
N ARG A 136 2.54 -4.67 1.93
CA ARG A 136 1.16 -5.12 2.11
C ARG A 136 0.26 -4.72 0.92
N LEU A 137 0.48 -3.54 0.35
CA LEU A 137 -0.24 -3.08 -0.84
C LEU A 137 0.08 -3.94 -2.06
N ARG A 138 1.36 -4.24 -2.30
CA ARG A 138 1.81 -5.15 -3.36
C ARG A 138 1.17 -6.53 -3.22
N ASP A 139 1.19 -7.10 -2.02
CA ASP A 139 0.64 -8.43 -1.73
C ASP A 139 -0.88 -8.50 -1.89
N ALA A 140 -1.56 -7.35 -1.76
CA ALA A 140 -3.01 -7.23 -1.91
C ALA A 140 -3.48 -7.12 -3.37
N ILE A 141 -2.57 -6.98 -4.35
CA ILE A 141 -2.94 -6.83 -5.76
C ILE A 141 -3.63 -8.09 -6.27
N PHE A 142 -4.78 -7.94 -6.92
CA PHE A 142 -5.40 -8.98 -7.72
C PHE A 142 -6.04 -8.40 -8.99
N TYR A 143 -6.25 -9.25 -9.99
CA TYR A 143 -6.72 -8.80 -11.31
C TYR A 143 -8.24 -8.95 -11.45
N CYS A 144 -8.89 -7.93 -12.04
CA CYS A 144 -10.29 -8.04 -12.45
C CYS A 144 -10.44 -9.14 -13.52
N PRO A 145 -11.39 -10.09 -13.37
CA PRO A 145 -11.56 -11.17 -14.35
C PRO A 145 -12.10 -10.68 -15.71
N ASN A 146 -12.62 -9.45 -15.78
CA ASN A 146 -13.23 -8.90 -16.99
C ASN A 146 -12.28 -7.99 -17.78
N CYS A 147 -11.58 -7.06 -17.13
CA CYS A 147 -10.69 -6.09 -17.79
C CYS A 147 -9.21 -6.29 -17.48
N SER A 148 -8.85 -7.26 -16.64
CA SER A 148 -7.47 -7.56 -16.23
C SER A 148 -6.72 -6.42 -15.52
N LEU A 149 -7.38 -5.31 -15.18
CA LEU A 149 -6.76 -4.25 -14.38
C LEU A 149 -6.67 -4.64 -12.90
N GLU A 150 -5.67 -4.10 -12.23
CA GLU A 150 -5.36 -4.36 -10.83
C GLU A 150 -6.40 -3.74 -9.89
N ASN A 151 -6.75 -4.49 -8.85
CA ASN A 151 -7.61 -4.11 -7.73
C ASN A 151 -6.91 -4.58 -6.44
N PHE A 152 -7.34 -4.07 -5.29
CA PHE A 152 -6.68 -4.38 -4.02
C PHE A 152 -7.61 -5.14 -3.08
N TYR A 153 -7.08 -6.23 -2.51
CA TYR A 153 -7.73 -6.98 -1.46
C TYR A 153 -7.72 -6.18 -0.14
N ASP A 154 -8.90 -5.94 0.41
CA ASP A 154 -9.07 -5.32 1.73
C ASP A 154 -9.88 -6.27 2.62
N SER A 155 -9.21 -6.88 3.60
CA SER A 155 -9.83 -7.86 4.49
C SER A 155 -10.89 -7.25 5.40
N ASN A 156 -10.78 -5.97 5.76
CA ASN A 156 -11.76 -5.30 6.61
C ASN A 156 -13.00 -4.95 5.78
N ALA A 157 -12.81 -4.40 4.58
CA ALA A 157 -13.91 -4.11 3.66
C ALA A 157 -14.67 -5.39 3.27
N LEU A 158 -13.94 -6.47 2.97
CA LEU A 158 -14.54 -7.76 2.61
C LEU A 158 -15.36 -8.37 3.76
N LYS A 159 -14.89 -8.25 5.01
CA LYS A 159 -15.66 -8.70 6.18
C LYS A 159 -16.92 -7.87 6.36
N ALA A 160 -16.80 -6.54 6.27
CA ALA A 160 -17.91 -5.62 6.43
C ALA A 160 -18.99 -5.82 5.35
N SER A 161 -18.61 -6.25 4.14
CA SER A 161 -19.52 -6.54 3.03
C SER A 161 -20.09 -7.97 3.02
N GLY A 162 -19.82 -8.78 4.05
CA GLY A 162 -20.28 -10.17 4.10
C GLY A 162 -19.62 -11.09 3.07
N GLY A 163 -18.38 -10.79 2.66
CA GLY A 163 -17.63 -11.57 1.68
C GLY A 163 -17.76 -11.08 0.23
N ASN A 164 -18.44 -9.96 -0.01
CA ASN A 164 -18.53 -9.38 -1.36
C ASN A 164 -17.32 -8.47 -1.67
N PRO A 165 -16.46 -8.81 -2.65
CA PRO A 165 -15.30 -8.00 -3.00
C PRO A 165 -15.65 -6.70 -3.75
N GLY A 166 -16.91 -6.48 -4.10
CA GLY A 166 -17.38 -5.26 -4.76
C GLY A 166 -17.21 -5.28 -6.28
N LEU A 167 -17.13 -4.09 -6.86
CA LEU A 167 -17.02 -3.88 -8.30
C LEU A 167 -15.64 -3.34 -8.67
N CYS A 168 -15.17 -3.69 -9.86
CA CYS A 168 -13.92 -3.16 -10.40
C CYS A 168 -14.02 -1.66 -10.57
N TRP A 169 -13.02 -0.92 -10.07
CA TRP A 169 -12.99 0.55 -10.18
C TRP A 169 -13.00 1.05 -11.63
N ALA A 170 -12.48 0.26 -12.58
CA ALA A 170 -12.35 0.65 -13.98
C ALA A 170 -13.56 0.25 -14.86
N CYS A 171 -14.01 -1.01 -14.79
CA CYS A 171 -15.05 -1.53 -15.69
C CYS A 171 -16.39 -1.80 -15.01
N ALA A 172 -16.51 -1.54 -13.70
CA ALA A 172 -17.70 -1.79 -12.88
C ALA A 172 -18.20 -3.26 -12.84
N ALA A 173 -17.46 -4.21 -13.41
CA ALA A 173 -17.80 -5.63 -13.32
C ALA A 173 -17.60 -6.17 -11.89
N ALA A 174 -18.39 -7.16 -11.50
CA ALA A 174 -18.25 -7.83 -10.21
C ALA A 174 -16.86 -8.47 -10.08
N LEU A 175 -16.19 -8.18 -8.96
CA LEU A 175 -14.87 -8.73 -8.68
C LEU A 175 -14.99 -10.17 -8.17
N ARG A 176 -13.96 -10.97 -8.46
CA ARG A 176 -13.78 -12.31 -7.91
C ARG A 176 -12.37 -12.42 -7.38
N LEU A 177 -12.25 -12.78 -6.11
CA LEU A 177 -10.94 -12.96 -5.48
C LEU A 177 -10.27 -14.24 -6.00
N PRO A 178 -8.98 -14.22 -6.33
CA PRO A 178 -8.19 -15.43 -6.49
C PRO A 178 -7.95 -16.09 -5.12
N PRO A 179 -7.43 -17.33 -5.10
CA PRO A 179 -6.86 -17.90 -3.88
C PRO A 179 -5.85 -16.93 -3.25
N ARG A 180 -5.67 -17.03 -1.94
CA ARG A 180 -4.67 -16.26 -1.19
C ARG A 180 -3.94 -17.17 -0.22
N ILE A 181 -2.71 -16.83 0.11
CA ILE A 181 -1.97 -17.51 1.17
C ILE A 181 -1.79 -16.56 2.35
N ARG A 182 -2.06 -17.05 3.56
CA ARG A 182 -1.76 -16.33 4.80
C ARG A 182 -0.50 -16.92 5.42
N ILE A 183 0.54 -16.10 5.57
CA ILE A 183 1.82 -16.48 6.20
C ILE A 183 2.09 -15.49 7.32
N GLY A 184 1.99 -15.94 8.57
CA GLY A 184 2.02 -15.05 9.73
C GLY A 184 0.96 -13.94 9.62
N LYS A 185 1.42 -12.68 9.58
CA LYS A 185 0.58 -11.48 9.40
C LYS A 185 0.31 -11.14 7.92
N SER A 186 1.09 -11.68 7.00
CA SER A 186 1.00 -11.37 5.57
C SER A 186 -0.14 -12.15 4.91
N VAL A 187 -0.83 -11.51 3.98
CA VAL A 187 -1.84 -12.12 3.12
C VAL A 187 -1.49 -11.76 1.69
N VAL A 188 -1.13 -12.78 0.91
CA VAL A 188 -0.68 -12.60 -0.48
C VAL A 188 -1.72 -13.19 -1.42
N MET A 189 -2.19 -12.38 -2.37
CA MET A 189 -3.09 -12.83 -3.42
C MET A 189 -2.33 -13.71 -4.42
N LEU A 190 -2.81 -14.92 -4.68
CA LEU A 190 -2.19 -15.91 -5.56
C LEU A 190 -2.77 -15.77 -6.98
N ASN A 191 -2.33 -14.73 -7.68
CA ASN A 191 -2.58 -14.50 -9.09
C ASN A 191 -1.77 -15.45 -9.98
N TYR A 192 -2.03 -15.44 -11.28
CA TYR A 192 -1.32 -16.26 -12.26
C TYR A 192 0.19 -15.99 -12.35
N ASN A 193 0.64 -14.84 -11.87
CA ASN A 193 2.02 -14.34 -11.87
C ASN A 193 2.58 -14.10 -10.46
N THR A 194 1.89 -14.57 -9.41
CA THR A 194 2.36 -14.34 -8.03
C THR A 194 3.59 -15.17 -7.72
N GLU A 195 4.58 -14.52 -7.15
CA GLU A 195 5.77 -15.14 -6.56
C GLU A 195 5.81 -14.84 -5.05
N LEU A 196 6.25 -15.81 -4.26
CA LEU A 196 6.55 -15.61 -2.84
C LEU A 196 8.07 -15.52 -2.68
N TYR A 197 8.53 -14.39 -2.17
CA TYR A 197 9.93 -14.11 -1.85
C TYR A 197 10.29 -14.38 -0.38
N PRO A 198 11.60 -14.36 -0.01
CA PRO A 198 12.05 -14.64 1.35
C PRO A 198 11.42 -13.76 2.42
N HIS A 199 11.09 -12.49 2.13
CA HIS A 199 10.42 -11.63 3.11
C HIS A 199 9.04 -12.13 3.55
N HIS A 200 8.39 -13.02 2.81
CA HIS A 200 7.14 -13.63 3.23
C HIS A 200 7.34 -14.80 4.20
N ILE A 201 8.51 -15.44 4.19
CA ILE A 201 8.75 -16.74 4.86
C ILE A 201 9.90 -16.70 5.89
N ASP A 202 10.67 -15.62 5.95
CA ASP A 202 11.73 -15.40 6.93
C ASP A 202 11.65 -13.96 7.47
N ASP A 203 11.25 -13.82 8.74
CA ASP A 203 11.12 -12.53 9.42
C ASP A 203 12.45 -11.78 9.53
N ARG A 204 13.60 -12.45 9.36
CA ARG A 204 14.93 -11.81 9.33
C ARG A 204 15.23 -11.16 7.97
N LYS A 205 14.44 -11.47 6.94
CA LYS A 205 14.61 -11.01 5.55
C LYS A 205 13.47 -10.12 5.08
N MET A 206 12.97 -9.23 5.95
CA MET A 206 11.75 -8.41 5.76
C MET A 206 11.62 -7.63 4.44
N TYR A 207 12.70 -7.46 3.68
CA TYR A 207 12.72 -6.69 2.42
C TYR A 207 13.47 -7.41 1.29
N ASP A 208 13.66 -8.72 1.41
CA ASP A 208 14.33 -9.50 0.38
C ASP A 208 13.31 -9.96 -0.68
N PHE A 209 13.51 -9.43 -1.90
CA PHE A 209 12.76 -9.74 -3.12
C PHE A 209 13.67 -10.34 -4.20
N SER A 210 14.90 -10.74 -3.84
CA SER A 210 15.96 -11.03 -4.82
C SER A 210 15.72 -12.31 -5.63
N ALA A 211 15.27 -13.38 -4.97
CA ALA A 211 14.95 -14.65 -5.60
C ALA A 211 13.65 -15.22 -5.02
N PRO A 212 12.69 -15.65 -5.86
CA PRO A 212 11.45 -16.24 -5.36
C PRO A 212 11.74 -17.59 -4.68
N ALA A 213 11.06 -17.86 -3.58
CA ALA A 213 10.97 -19.20 -3.02
C ALA A 213 9.88 -20.00 -3.73
N ALA A 214 8.73 -19.37 -3.99
CA ALA A 214 7.58 -20.02 -4.61
C ALA A 214 7.04 -19.21 -5.79
N ALA A 215 6.44 -19.90 -6.77
CA ALA A 215 5.75 -19.26 -7.88
C ALA A 215 4.41 -19.95 -8.18
N VAL A 216 3.36 -19.18 -8.44
CA VAL A 216 2.11 -19.72 -8.94
C VAL A 216 2.32 -20.22 -10.36
N SER A 217 1.91 -21.46 -10.63
CA SER A 217 2.10 -22.11 -11.94
C SER A 217 0.86 -22.89 -12.36
N LYS A 218 0.62 -22.97 -13.67
CA LYS A 218 -0.38 -23.88 -14.23
C LYS A 218 0.13 -25.32 -14.18
N HIS A 219 -0.79 -26.28 -14.02
CA HIS A 219 -0.47 -27.69 -14.14
C HIS A 219 -0.03 -28.02 -15.59
N PRO A 220 1.05 -28.81 -15.79
CA PRO A 220 1.63 -29.02 -17.13
C PRO A 220 0.68 -29.61 -18.17
N THR A 221 -0.26 -30.46 -17.75
CA THR A 221 -1.20 -31.15 -18.64
C THR A 221 -2.65 -30.69 -18.50
N ASN A 222 -2.98 -29.88 -17.48
CA ASN A 222 -4.35 -29.43 -17.24
C ASN A 222 -4.36 -27.92 -16.93
N PRO A 223 -4.62 -27.06 -17.92
CA PRO A 223 -4.49 -25.61 -17.76
C PRO A 223 -5.52 -24.99 -16.79
N ASN A 224 -6.53 -25.74 -16.36
CA ASN A 224 -7.53 -25.30 -15.38
C ASN A 224 -7.09 -25.50 -13.93
N ILE A 225 -5.98 -26.23 -13.69
CA ILE A 225 -5.45 -26.48 -12.36
C ILE A 225 -4.26 -25.55 -12.12
N TRP A 226 -4.33 -24.80 -11.02
CA TRP A 226 -3.25 -23.95 -10.54
C TRP A 226 -2.60 -24.56 -9.31
N GLY A 227 -1.29 -24.39 -9.22
CA GLY A 227 -0.50 -24.83 -8.09
C GLY A 227 0.53 -23.78 -7.68
N LEU A 228 1.14 -24.01 -6.52
CA LEU A 228 2.31 -23.30 -6.07
C LEU A 228 3.52 -24.20 -6.30
N LYS A 229 4.44 -23.78 -7.17
CA LYS A 229 5.69 -24.47 -7.49
C LYS A 229 6.79 -24.03 -6.53
N ASN A 230 7.56 -25.00 -6.04
CA ASN A 230 8.82 -24.79 -5.37
C ASN A 230 9.90 -24.43 -6.38
N VAL A 231 10.38 -23.19 -6.31
CA VAL A 231 11.48 -22.66 -7.13
C VAL A 231 12.70 -22.31 -6.27
N SER A 232 12.68 -22.69 -4.99
CA SER A 232 13.83 -22.62 -4.08
C SER A 232 14.65 -23.91 -4.12
N ASP A 233 15.85 -23.86 -3.53
CA ASP A 233 16.72 -25.03 -3.35
C ASP A 233 16.30 -25.92 -2.17
N ASP A 234 15.46 -25.40 -1.27
CA ASP A 234 15.00 -26.11 -0.08
C ASP A 234 13.69 -26.85 -0.34
N LYS A 235 13.54 -28.03 0.26
CA LYS A 235 12.26 -28.75 0.25
C LYS A 235 11.24 -28.10 1.17
N TRP A 236 9.95 -28.19 0.81
CA TRP A 236 8.84 -27.81 1.69
C TRP A 236 8.07 -29.03 2.15
N VAL A 237 7.19 -28.84 3.13
CA VAL A 237 6.22 -29.86 3.55
C VAL A 237 4.83 -29.29 3.39
N VAL A 238 3.93 -30.03 2.73
CA VAL A 238 2.52 -29.67 2.64
C VAL A 238 1.66 -30.65 3.42
N THR A 239 0.77 -30.10 4.24
CA THR A 239 -0.36 -30.82 4.82
C THR A 239 -1.62 -30.45 4.04
N THR A 240 -2.20 -31.43 3.35
CA THR A 240 -3.47 -31.25 2.61
C THR A 240 -4.65 -31.03 3.55
N ALA A 241 -5.78 -30.56 3.03
CA ALA A 241 -7.01 -30.39 3.81
C ALA A 241 -7.52 -31.71 4.43
N GLU A 242 -7.19 -32.83 3.80
CA GLU A 242 -7.53 -34.19 4.26
C GLU A 242 -6.54 -34.73 5.31
N GLY A 243 -5.50 -33.97 5.65
CA GLY A 243 -4.49 -34.34 6.64
C GLY A 243 -3.31 -35.15 6.11
N SER A 244 -3.28 -35.48 4.81
CA SER A 244 -2.10 -36.13 4.21
C SER A 244 -0.91 -35.17 4.14
N ILE A 245 0.27 -35.67 4.53
CA ILE A 245 1.52 -34.91 4.55
C ILE A 245 2.40 -35.37 3.38
N LYS A 246 2.97 -34.42 2.63
CA LYS A 246 3.84 -34.69 1.48
C LYS A 246 5.00 -33.70 1.44
N ASP A 247 6.17 -34.19 1.03
CA ASP A 247 7.30 -33.33 0.70
C ASP A 247 7.08 -32.70 -0.68
N VAL A 248 7.46 -31.42 -0.81
CA VAL A 248 7.47 -30.68 -2.07
C VAL A 248 8.92 -30.31 -2.38
N GLU A 249 9.58 -31.22 -3.09
CA GLU A 249 10.95 -31.04 -3.58
C GLU A 249 11.06 -29.82 -4.52
N PRO A 250 12.27 -29.27 -4.71
CA PRO A 250 12.52 -28.28 -5.74
C PRO A 250 11.93 -28.70 -7.10
N GLU A 251 11.39 -27.73 -7.82
CA GLU A 251 10.69 -27.88 -9.10
C GLU A 251 9.37 -28.66 -9.06
N ARG A 252 8.89 -29.08 -7.88
CA ARG A 252 7.57 -29.70 -7.71
C ARG A 252 6.51 -28.68 -7.32
N SER A 253 5.26 -29.02 -7.59
CA SER A 253 4.11 -28.15 -7.31
C SER A 253 3.10 -28.83 -6.40
N VAL A 254 2.42 -28.01 -5.60
CA VAL A 254 1.21 -28.42 -4.86
C VAL A 254 0.00 -27.64 -5.35
N SER A 255 -1.18 -28.25 -5.35
CA SER A 255 -2.42 -27.58 -5.74
C SER A 255 -2.80 -26.46 -4.75
N LEU A 256 -3.43 -25.39 -5.26
CA LEU A 256 -3.99 -24.31 -4.44
C LEU A 256 -5.32 -24.72 -3.79
N ALA A 257 -5.31 -25.79 -2.98
CA ALA A 257 -6.49 -26.31 -2.32
C ALA A 257 -6.80 -25.55 -1.02
N LEU A 258 -8.08 -25.22 -0.80
CA LEU A 258 -8.55 -24.56 0.42
C LEU A 258 -8.12 -25.33 1.68
N GLY A 259 -7.50 -24.65 2.63
CA GLY A 259 -7.07 -25.24 3.90
C GLY A 259 -5.76 -26.01 3.85
N ALA A 260 -5.13 -26.14 2.68
CA ALA A 260 -3.77 -26.68 2.58
C ALA A 260 -2.79 -25.79 3.35
N LYS A 261 -1.93 -26.42 4.15
CA LYS A 261 -0.87 -25.75 4.93
C LYS A 261 0.49 -26.12 4.36
N ILE A 262 1.27 -25.13 3.96
CA ILE A 262 2.60 -25.28 3.36
C ILE A 262 3.62 -24.75 4.36
N GLN A 263 4.62 -25.56 4.69
CA GLN A 263 5.71 -25.21 5.58
C GLN A 263 6.98 -24.94 4.76
N PHE A 264 7.40 -23.67 4.74
CA PHE A 264 8.58 -23.16 4.02
C PHE A 264 9.81 -23.10 4.94
N GLY A 265 10.01 -24.13 5.77
CA GLY A 265 10.96 -24.09 6.90
C GLY A 265 10.26 -23.74 8.22
N GLU A 266 10.59 -22.58 8.79
CA GLU A 266 9.96 -22.10 10.05
C GLU A 266 8.61 -21.41 9.80
N ALA A 267 8.38 -20.87 8.61
CA ALA A 267 7.13 -20.23 8.24
C ALA A 267 6.08 -21.24 7.76
N ILE A 268 4.83 -21.02 8.16
CA ILE A 268 3.67 -21.81 7.73
C ILE A 268 2.70 -20.89 7.00
N GLY A 269 2.42 -21.22 5.74
CA GLY A 269 1.40 -20.60 4.91
C GLY A 269 0.13 -21.44 4.85
N GLU A 270 -1.03 -20.81 4.96
CA GLU A 270 -2.33 -21.47 4.79
C GLU A 270 -3.06 -20.90 3.57
N ILE A 271 -3.46 -21.79 2.65
CA ILE A 271 -4.25 -21.42 1.47
C ILE A 271 -5.70 -21.15 1.88
N LYS A 272 -6.20 -19.98 1.46
CA LYS A 272 -7.59 -19.54 1.61
C LYS A 272 -8.19 -19.26 0.24
N LEU A 273 -9.49 -19.48 0.11
CA LEU A 273 -10.32 -19.05 -1.02
C LEU A 273 -11.17 -17.85 -0.59
#